data_AF-A0A4R5K743-F1
#
_entry.id   AF-A0A4R5K743-F1
#
_cell.length_a   1.000
_cell.length_b   1.000
_cell.length_c   1.000
_cell.angle_alpha   90.00
_cell.angle_beta   90.00
_cell.angle_gamma   90.00
#
_symmetry.space_group_name_H-M   'P 1'
#
loop_
_entity.id
_entity.type
_entity.pdbx_description
1 polymer ?
#
loop_
_entity_poly.entity_id
_entity_poly.type
_entity_poly.pdbx_seq_one_letter_code
_entity_poly.pdbx_strand_id
1 'polypeptide(L)'
;MIYKKWSAEMSSVRSKRTWPGYVSFVWVTVFILFHIYWAFGGRFGLGDASNPIPPLPTSLSEWIYFYIVIIMFAAGTIVPLATVQSWGRFIPRRFIFIACWIGCVVLILRGGAGFVDDFFRSTGLLPNGITGLTYEQIFGDEHISTYTLWSSRAMDGYFFLGGILYGLAAWFYHNRK
;
A
#
# COMPACT_ATOMS: atom_id res chain seq x y z
N MET A 1 -25.97 -7.13 -36.15
CA MET A 1 -26.16 -6.11 -35.09
C MET A 1 -26.22 -6.72 -33.68
N ILE A 2 -26.92 -7.85 -33.49
CA ILE A 2 -27.06 -8.56 -32.21
C ILE A 2 -25.70 -9.00 -31.60
N TYR A 3 -24.78 -9.56 -32.40
CA TYR A 3 -23.45 -9.96 -31.92
C TYR A 3 -22.61 -8.82 -31.33
N LYS A 4 -22.67 -7.61 -31.89
CA LYS A 4 -21.96 -6.42 -31.36
C LYS A 4 -22.51 -5.97 -30.00
N LYS A 5 -23.82 -6.08 -29.81
CA LYS A 5 -24.49 -5.73 -28.55
C LYS A 5 -24.08 -6.70 -27.44
N TRP A 6 -24.08 -8.00 -27.73
CA TRP A 6 -23.65 -9.04 -26.80
C TRP A 6 -22.17 -8.92 -26.41
N SER A 7 -21.27 -8.62 -27.36
CA SER A 7 -19.84 -8.40 -27.05
C SER A 7 -19.62 -7.15 -26.17
N ALA A 8 -20.38 -6.08 -26.41
CA ALA A 8 -20.30 -4.86 -25.61
C ALA A 8 -20.82 -5.07 -24.18
N GLU A 9 -21.91 -5.82 -24.00
CA GLU A 9 -22.44 -6.15 -22.68
C GLU A 9 -21.48 -7.06 -21.90
N MET A 10 -20.96 -8.14 -22.51
CA MET A 10 -20.00 -9.04 -21.84
C MET A 10 -18.68 -8.35 -21.47
N SER A 11 -18.15 -7.48 -22.34
CA SER A 11 -16.95 -6.69 -22.02
C SER A 11 -17.21 -5.69 -20.89
N SER A 12 -18.40 -5.07 -20.85
CA SER A 12 -18.79 -4.16 -19.76
C SER A 12 -18.91 -4.88 -18.41
N VAL A 13 -19.49 -6.08 -18.37
CA VAL A 13 -19.63 -6.87 -17.13
C VAL A 13 -18.27 -7.37 -16.64
N ARG A 14 -17.41 -7.81 -17.56
CA ARG A 14 -16.04 -8.25 -17.22
C ARG A 14 -15.23 -7.07 -16.66
N SER A 15 -15.27 -5.92 -17.33
CA SER A 15 -14.67 -4.66 -16.88
C SER A 15 -15.14 -4.25 -15.48
N LYS A 16 -16.46 -4.26 -15.23
CA LYS A 16 -17.06 -3.94 -13.91
C LYS A 16 -16.59 -4.86 -12.78
N ARG A 17 -16.16 -6.09 -13.08
CA ARG A 17 -15.68 -7.02 -12.05
C ARG A 17 -14.16 -7.05 -11.95
N THR A 18 -13.41 -6.61 -12.96
CA THR A 18 -11.93 -6.62 -13.01
C THR A 18 -11.25 -5.35 -12.55
N TRP A 19 -11.97 -4.23 -12.50
CA TRP A 19 -11.37 -2.94 -12.15
C TRP A 19 -10.56 -2.93 -10.84
N PRO A 20 -10.96 -3.60 -9.72
CA PRO A 20 -10.20 -3.47 -8.49
C PRO A 20 -8.79 -4.05 -8.62
N GLY A 21 -8.63 -5.16 -9.37
CA GLY A 21 -7.32 -5.76 -9.60
C GLY A 21 -6.40 -4.86 -10.42
N TYR A 22 -6.93 -4.18 -11.44
CA TYR A 22 -6.14 -3.21 -12.22
C TYR A 22 -5.79 -1.97 -11.40
N VAL A 23 -6.74 -1.43 -10.62
CA VAL A 23 -6.48 -0.25 -9.79
C VAL A 23 -5.49 -0.56 -8.67
N SER A 24 -5.59 -1.72 -8.01
CA SER A 24 -4.58 -2.19 -7.04
C SER A 24 -3.19 -2.32 -7.68
N PHE A 25 -3.12 -2.85 -8.91
CA PHE A 25 -1.85 -2.96 -9.65
C PHE A 25 -1.25 -1.59 -10.00
N VAL A 26 -2.07 -0.64 -10.45
CA VAL A 26 -1.60 0.73 -10.72
C VAL A 26 -1.15 1.39 -9.42
N TRP A 27 -1.92 1.26 -8.34
CA TRP A 27 -1.58 1.79 -7.02
C TRP A 27 -0.22 1.28 -6.54
N VAL A 28 0.06 -0.02 -6.61
CA VAL A 28 1.36 -0.56 -6.16
C VAL A 28 2.48 -0.17 -7.12
N THR A 29 2.19 -0.01 -8.41
CA THR A 29 3.19 0.46 -9.38
C THR A 29 3.61 1.89 -9.06
N VAL A 30 2.66 2.81 -8.82
CA VAL A 30 2.96 4.19 -8.42
C VAL A 30 3.77 4.22 -7.11
N PHE A 31 3.42 3.38 -6.14
CA PHE A 31 4.14 3.24 -4.89
C PHE A 31 5.61 2.83 -5.10
N ILE A 32 5.86 1.82 -5.94
CA ILE A 32 7.21 1.36 -6.27
C ILE A 32 8.00 2.44 -7.02
N LEU A 33 7.36 3.17 -7.95
CA LEU A 33 8.01 4.27 -8.66
C LEU A 33 8.47 5.40 -7.72
N PHE A 34 7.68 5.73 -6.70
CA PHE A 34 8.12 6.66 -5.66
C PHE A 34 9.33 6.15 -4.88
N HIS A 35 9.37 4.86 -4.52
CA HIS A 35 10.53 4.27 -3.85
C HIS A 35 11.79 4.30 -4.72
N ILE A 36 11.65 4.04 -6.02
CA ILE A 36 12.74 4.17 -6.98
C ILE A 36 13.21 5.63 -7.02
N TYR A 37 12.29 6.59 -7.16
CA TYR A 37 12.62 8.02 -7.15
C TYR A 37 13.36 8.45 -5.87
N TRP A 38 12.91 7.98 -4.70
CA TRP A 38 13.58 8.25 -3.43
C TRP A 38 14.97 7.58 -3.34
N ALA A 39 15.12 6.36 -3.87
CA ALA A 39 16.42 5.69 -3.94
C ALA A 39 17.44 6.45 -4.80
N PHE A 40 16.98 7.23 -5.80
CA PHE A 40 17.81 8.12 -6.61
C PHE A 40 18.00 9.53 -6.00
N GLY A 41 17.64 9.73 -4.73
CA GLY A 41 17.83 11.00 -4.01
C GLY A 41 16.67 11.98 -4.11
N GLY A 42 15.54 11.56 -4.70
CA GLY A 42 14.31 12.33 -4.67
C GLY A 42 13.76 12.53 -3.25
N ARG A 43 13.18 13.70 -2.95
CA ARG A 43 12.62 14.02 -1.61
C ARG A 43 11.15 14.42 -1.62
N PHE A 44 10.54 14.50 -2.80
CA PHE A 44 9.12 14.85 -2.91
C PHE A 44 8.24 13.90 -2.09
N GLY A 45 7.32 14.46 -1.30
CA GLY A 45 6.36 13.72 -0.50
C GLY A 45 6.88 13.10 0.79
N LEU A 46 8.15 13.32 1.15
CA LEU A 46 8.74 12.81 2.41
C LEU A 46 8.81 13.86 3.53
N GLY A 47 8.39 15.10 3.27
CA GLY A 47 8.62 16.21 4.20
C GLY A 47 10.01 16.85 4.05
N ASP A 48 10.38 17.62 5.06
CA ASP A 48 11.64 18.35 5.23
C ASP A 48 12.44 17.87 6.45
N ALA A 49 12.07 16.71 7.02
CA ALA A 49 12.82 16.07 8.10
C ALA A 49 14.30 15.88 7.71
N SER A 50 15.19 15.91 8.71
CA SER A 50 16.64 15.78 8.51
C SER A 50 17.04 14.48 7.82
N ASN A 51 16.46 13.35 8.25
CA ASN A 51 16.77 12.01 7.72
C ASN A 51 15.51 11.23 7.29
N PRO A 52 14.86 11.61 6.18
CA PRO A 52 13.57 11.03 5.79
C PRO A 52 13.71 9.69 5.05
N ILE A 53 14.92 9.36 4.58
CA ILE A 53 15.22 8.12 3.86
C ILE A 53 16.17 7.31 4.74
N PRO A 54 15.84 6.04 5.07
CA PRO A 54 16.73 5.18 5.81
C PRO A 54 18.06 4.98 5.07
N PRO A 55 19.21 4.96 5.77
CA PRO A 55 20.48 4.61 5.17
C PRO A 55 20.50 3.16 4.68
N LEU A 56 21.52 2.79 3.91
CA LEU A 56 21.71 1.40 3.49
C LEU A 56 21.84 0.48 4.72
N PRO A 57 21.27 -0.74 4.66
CA PRO A 57 21.35 -1.70 5.76
C PRO A 57 22.80 -2.00 6.18
N THR A 58 23.07 -1.87 7.47
CA THR A 58 24.36 -2.16 8.09
C THR A 58 24.31 -3.40 8.99
N SER A 59 23.13 -3.76 9.49
CA SER A 59 22.91 -4.91 10.38
C SER A 59 22.13 -6.04 9.69
N LEU A 60 22.25 -7.27 10.19
CA LEU A 60 21.49 -8.43 9.68
C LEU A 60 19.97 -8.20 9.75
N SER A 61 19.50 -7.58 10.83
CA SER A 61 18.08 -7.23 11.00
C SER A 61 17.59 -6.24 9.95
N GLU A 62 18.40 -5.22 9.61
CA GLU A 62 18.07 -4.26 8.55
C GLU A 62 18.05 -4.93 7.18
N TRP A 63 18.98 -5.86 6.91
CA TRP A 63 18.98 -6.65 5.67
C TRP A 63 17.74 -7.53 5.54
N ILE A 64 17.36 -8.22 6.63
CA ILE A 64 16.14 -9.04 6.66
C ILE A 64 14.91 -8.15 6.36
N TYR A 65 14.80 -7.01 7.05
CA TYR A 65 13.72 -6.05 6.80
C TYR A 65 13.68 -5.58 5.35
N PHE A 66 14.84 -5.21 4.79
CA PHE A 66 14.97 -4.78 3.39
C PHE A 66 14.46 -5.83 2.40
N TYR A 67 14.87 -7.09 2.56
CA TYR A 67 14.41 -8.18 1.69
C TYR A 67 12.92 -8.49 1.86
N ILE A 68 12.39 -8.41 3.09
CA ILE A 68 10.95 -8.56 3.33
C ILE A 68 10.18 -7.50 2.56
N VAL A 69 10.61 -6.23 2.60
CA VAL A 69 9.96 -5.13 1.86
C VAL A 69 10.01 -5.37 0.35
N ILE A 70 11.14 -5.83 -0.20
CA ILE A 70 11.25 -6.19 -1.63
C ILE A 70 10.27 -7.32 -2.00
N ILE A 71 10.20 -8.37 -1.18
CA ILE A 71 9.26 -9.47 -1.39
C ILE A 71 7.80 -8.96 -1.33
N MET A 72 7.50 -8.04 -0.41
CA MET A 72 6.19 -7.41 -0.31
C MET A 72 5.86 -6.57 -1.54
N PHE A 73 6.83 -5.90 -2.17
CA PHE A 73 6.60 -5.17 -3.44
C PHE A 73 6.30 -6.12 -4.59
N ALA A 74 7.07 -7.21 -4.69
CA ALA A 74 6.84 -8.24 -5.70
C ALA A 74 5.47 -8.90 -5.52
N ALA A 75 5.16 -9.35 -4.30
CA ALA A 75 3.86 -9.95 -3.97
C ALA A 75 2.72 -8.95 -4.18
N GLY A 76 2.90 -7.71 -3.72
CA GLY A 76 1.99 -6.60 -3.94
C GLY A 76 1.71 -6.38 -5.41
N THR A 77 2.68 -6.52 -6.30
CA THR A 77 2.46 -6.37 -7.74
C THR A 77 1.79 -7.59 -8.37
N ILE A 78 2.29 -8.78 -8.05
CA ILE A 78 1.89 -10.04 -8.68
C ILE A 78 0.46 -10.44 -8.30
N VAL A 79 0.10 -10.32 -7.02
CA VAL A 79 -1.20 -10.77 -6.50
C VAL A 79 -2.41 -10.07 -7.16
N PRO A 80 -2.53 -8.73 -7.18
CA PRO A 80 -3.65 -8.06 -7.83
C PRO A 80 -3.66 -8.31 -9.34
N LEU A 81 -2.49 -8.41 -9.97
CA LEU A 81 -2.39 -8.73 -11.39
C LEU A 81 -2.89 -10.16 -11.68
N ALA A 82 -2.60 -11.12 -10.80
CA ALA A 82 -3.10 -12.50 -10.88
C ALA A 82 -4.63 -12.56 -10.81
N THR A 83 -5.30 -11.60 -10.16
CA THR A 83 -6.78 -11.57 -10.09
C THR A 83 -7.42 -11.21 -11.43
N VAL A 84 -6.69 -10.63 -12.39
CA VAL A 84 -7.22 -10.15 -13.68
C VAL A 84 -6.61 -10.85 -14.89
N GLN A 85 -5.37 -11.33 -14.79
CA GLN A 85 -4.66 -11.97 -15.90
C GLN A 85 -4.98 -13.46 -16.03
N SER A 86 -4.83 -13.98 -17.26
CA SER A 86 -5.10 -15.40 -17.58
C SER A 86 -4.18 -16.37 -16.87
N TRP A 87 -2.91 -16.01 -16.68
CA TRP A 87 -1.92 -16.85 -15.98
C TRP A 87 -2.24 -17.05 -14.49
N GLY A 88 -3.02 -16.14 -13.87
CA GLY A 88 -3.46 -16.30 -12.49
C GLY A 88 -4.30 -17.56 -12.25
N ARG A 89 -4.83 -18.18 -13.31
CA ARG A 89 -5.57 -19.46 -13.26
C ARG A 89 -4.67 -20.66 -12.91
N PHE A 90 -3.35 -20.56 -13.10
CA PHE A 90 -2.41 -21.61 -12.72
C PHE A 90 -2.15 -21.64 -11.20
N ILE A 91 -2.44 -20.56 -10.49
CA ILE A 91 -2.28 -20.47 -9.04
C ILE A 91 -3.61 -20.90 -8.39
N PRO A 92 -3.62 -21.77 -7.36
CA PRO A 92 -4.86 -22.17 -6.73
C PRO A 92 -5.59 -20.95 -6.16
N ARG A 93 -6.87 -20.83 -6.49
CA ARG A 93 -7.70 -19.64 -6.19
C ARG A 93 -7.67 -19.20 -4.74
N ARG A 94 -7.54 -20.15 -3.79
CA ARG A 94 -7.43 -19.88 -2.35
C ARG A 94 -6.19 -19.06 -2.00
N PHE A 95 -5.03 -19.30 -2.63
CA PHE A 95 -3.80 -18.56 -2.36
C PHE A 95 -3.93 -17.10 -2.77
N ILE A 96 -4.45 -16.82 -3.97
CA ILE A 96 -4.66 -15.43 -4.42
C ILE A 96 -5.65 -14.71 -3.49
N PHE A 97 -6.74 -15.38 -3.10
CA PHE A 97 -7.74 -14.81 -2.20
C PHE A 97 -7.16 -14.48 -0.82
N ILE A 98 -6.43 -15.43 -0.20
CA ILE A 98 -5.79 -15.22 1.10
C ILE A 98 -4.74 -14.11 1.00
N ALA A 99 -3.91 -14.11 -0.05
CA ALA A 99 -2.89 -13.09 -0.25
C ALA A 99 -3.50 -11.68 -0.41
N CYS A 100 -4.63 -11.55 -1.11
CA CYS A 100 -5.34 -10.27 -1.20
C CYS A 100 -5.83 -9.80 0.18
N TRP A 101 -6.38 -10.70 1.01
CA TRP A 101 -6.82 -10.35 2.36
C TRP A 101 -5.66 -10.03 3.31
N ILE A 102 -4.54 -10.75 3.21
CA ILE A 102 -3.32 -10.41 3.96
C ILE A 102 -2.87 -9.00 3.57
N GLY A 103 -2.79 -8.69 2.28
CA GLY A 103 -2.45 -7.34 1.80
C GLY A 103 -3.42 -6.28 2.33
N CYS A 104 -4.73 -6.56 2.26
CA CYS A 104 -5.77 -5.69 2.83
C CYS A 104 -5.51 -5.38 4.32
N VAL A 105 -5.33 -6.42 5.14
CA VAL A 105 -5.11 -6.28 6.58
C VAL A 105 -3.82 -5.54 6.88
N VAL A 106 -2.69 -5.92 6.26
CA VAL A 106 -1.38 -5.29 6.48
C VAL A 106 -1.42 -3.80 6.15
N LEU A 107 -2.02 -3.42 5.01
CA LEU A 107 -2.08 -2.04 4.55
C LEU A 107 -3.06 -1.20 5.38
N ILE A 108 -4.23 -1.75 5.75
CA ILE A 108 -5.17 -1.08 6.66
C ILE A 108 -4.54 -0.88 8.03
N LEU A 109 -3.86 -1.89 8.58
CA LEU A 109 -3.19 -1.75 9.87
C LEU A 109 -2.07 -0.72 9.79
N ARG A 110 -1.28 -0.70 8.71
CA ARG A 110 -0.18 0.27 8.55
C ARG A 110 -0.69 1.71 8.44
N GLY A 111 -1.66 1.98 7.56
CA GLY A 111 -2.20 3.33 7.37
C GLY A 111 -3.12 3.75 8.51
N GLY A 112 -3.96 2.83 8.97
CA GLY A 112 -4.88 3.05 10.09
C GLY A 112 -4.16 3.30 11.41
N ALA A 113 -3.08 2.58 11.70
CA ALA A 113 -2.26 2.85 12.89
C ALA A 113 -1.67 4.27 12.87
N GLY A 114 -1.26 4.78 11.70
CA GLY A 114 -0.78 6.15 11.56
C GLY A 114 -1.86 7.20 11.88
N PHE A 115 -3.08 7.00 11.39
CA PHE A 115 -4.21 7.87 11.74
C PHE A 115 -4.57 7.82 13.23
N VAL A 116 -4.54 6.63 13.83
CA VAL A 116 -4.82 6.46 15.26
C VAL A 116 -3.72 7.14 16.09
N ASP A 117 -2.45 6.97 15.73
CA ASP A 117 -1.31 7.62 16.38
C ASP A 117 -1.43 9.16 16.33
N ASP A 118 -1.68 9.71 15.14
CA ASP A 118 -1.84 11.16 14.93
C ASP A 118 -3.06 11.73 15.69
N PHE A 119 -4.16 10.97 15.78
CA PHE A 119 -5.33 11.35 16.58
C PHE A 119 -4.99 11.45 18.08
N PHE A 120 -4.31 10.46 18.64
CA PHE A 120 -3.94 10.49 20.06
C PHE A 120 -2.93 11.58 20.39
N ARG A 121 -1.98 11.86 19.48
CA ARG A 121 -1.02 12.96 19.65
C ARG A 121 -1.69 14.32 19.58
N SER A 122 -2.57 14.54 18.60
CA SER A 122 -3.25 15.84 18.40
C SER A 122 -4.25 16.18 19.49
N THR A 123 -4.85 15.17 20.14
CA THR A 123 -5.75 15.36 21.29
C THR A 123 -5.03 15.51 22.62
N GLY A 124 -3.72 15.24 22.67
CA GLY A 124 -2.92 15.25 23.90
C GLY A 124 -3.17 14.06 24.83
N LEU A 125 -3.99 13.09 24.42
CA LEU A 125 -4.29 11.88 25.20
C LEU A 125 -3.06 10.96 25.34
N LEU A 126 -2.31 10.78 24.26
CA LEU A 126 -1.00 10.12 24.26
C LEU A 126 0.00 11.03 23.52
N PRO A 127 0.72 11.91 24.23
CA PRO A 127 1.67 12.84 23.61
C PRO A 127 2.76 12.13 22.80
N ASN A 128 3.12 10.91 23.21
CA ASN A 128 4.11 10.05 22.55
C ASN A 128 3.47 9.02 21.60
N GLY A 129 2.18 9.17 21.29
CA GLY A 129 1.46 8.27 20.39
C GLY A 129 1.26 6.85 20.92
N ILE A 130 0.83 5.94 20.05
CA ILE A 130 0.53 4.54 20.39
C ILE A 130 1.79 3.69 20.55
N THR A 131 2.91 4.13 19.98
CA THR A 131 4.22 3.45 20.08
C THR A 131 5.03 3.91 21.29
N GLY A 132 4.64 5.04 21.91
CA GLY A 132 5.41 5.68 22.97
C GLY A 132 6.67 6.39 22.51
N LEU A 133 6.90 6.48 21.19
CA LEU A 133 8.08 7.15 20.61
C LEU A 133 7.84 8.65 20.44
N THR A 134 8.88 9.44 20.71
CA THR A 134 8.85 10.89 20.44
C THR A 134 9.00 11.16 18.94
N TYR A 135 8.68 12.39 18.52
CA TYR A 135 8.89 12.80 17.15
C TYR A 135 10.37 12.82 16.74
N GLU A 136 11.25 13.18 17.66
CA GLU A 136 12.69 13.09 17.48
C GLU A 136 13.15 11.65 17.19
N GLN A 137 12.57 10.66 17.89
CA GLN A 137 12.89 9.25 17.65
C GLN A 137 12.36 8.72 16.30
N ILE A 138 11.26 9.29 15.78
CA ILE A 138 10.64 8.83 14.53
C ILE A 138 11.23 9.53 13.31
N PHE A 139 11.44 10.85 13.40
CA PHE A 139 11.82 11.70 12.27
C PHE A 139 13.23 12.31 12.40
N GLY A 140 13.87 12.18 13.55
CA GLY A 140 15.19 12.76 13.84
C GLY A 140 15.15 14.20 14.34
N ASP A 141 13.97 14.84 14.40
CA ASP A 141 13.81 16.25 14.71
C ASP A 141 12.80 16.46 15.86
N GLU A 142 13.13 17.34 16.82
CA GLU A 142 12.27 17.67 17.97
C GLU A 142 11.01 18.46 17.55
N HIS A 143 11.15 19.33 16.54
CA HIS A 143 10.08 20.14 15.99
C HIS A 143 9.82 19.78 14.53
N ILE A 144 8.75 19.03 14.29
CA ILE A 144 8.35 18.63 12.93
C ILE A 144 7.64 19.80 12.23
N SER A 145 8.00 20.06 10.98
CA SER A 145 7.26 21.01 10.15
C SER A 145 5.85 20.52 9.81
N THR A 146 4.98 21.47 9.47
CA THR A 146 3.65 21.17 8.93
C THR A 146 3.72 20.34 7.64
N TYR A 147 4.75 20.53 6.81
CA TYR A 147 4.92 19.79 5.57
C TYR A 147 5.21 18.31 5.82
N THR A 148 6.08 17.99 6.78
CA THR A 148 6.38 16.60 7.16
C THR A 148 5.16 15.91 7.77
N LEU A 149 4.37 16.60 8.60
CA LEU A 149 3.12 16.05 9.15
C LEU A 149 2.10 15.70 8.04
N TRP A 150 1.85 16.62 7.10
CA TRP A 150 0.95 16.35 5.99
C TRP A 150 1.48 15.25 5.06
N SER A 151 2.79 15.19 4.85
CA SER A 151 3.44 14.13 4.08
C SER A 151 3.22 12.76 4.74
N SER A 152 3.38 12.66 6.06
CA SER A 152 3.10 11.42 6.83
C SER A 152 1.63 11.00 6.71
N ARG A 153 0.70 11.93 6.92
CA ARG A 153 -0.76 11.66 6.80
C ARG A 153 -1.14 11.23 5.39
N ALA A 154 -0.55 11.84 4.37
CA ALA A 154 -0.77 11.47 2.98
C ALA A 154 -0.26 10.05 2.69
N MET A 155 0.92 9.68 3.22
CA MET A 155 1.44 8.32 3.13
C MET A 155 0.53 7.31 3.83
N ASP A 156 0.07 7.60 5.04
CA ASP A 156 -0.86 6.73 5.79
C ASP A 156 -2.18 6.55 5.04
N GLY A 157 -2.73 7.63 4.48
CA GLY A 157 -3.91 7.57 3.61
C GLY A 157 -3.68 6.76 2.34
N TYR A 158 -2.49 6.86 1.74
CA TYR A 158 -2.11 6.06 0.59
C TYR A 158 -2.10 4.57 0.91
N PHE A 159 -1.48 4.16 2.03
CA PHE A 159 -1.50 2.78 2.52
C PHE A 159 -2.93 2.30 2.80
N PHE A 160 -3.74 3.09 3.49
CA PHE A 160 -5.12 2.73 3.82
C PHE A 160 -5.98 2.52 2.55
N LEU A 161 -5.83 3.39 1.56
CA LEU A 161 -6.46 3.24 0.25
C LEU A 161 -6.04 1.92 -0.43
N GLY A 162 -4.74 1.61 -0.41
CA GLY A 162 -4.22 0.34 -0.91
C GLY A 162 -4.91 -0.86 -0.23
N GLY A 163 -5.07 -0.81 1.09
CA GLY A 163 -5.77 -1.85 1.84
C GLY A 163 -7.21 -2.08 1.36
N ILE A 164 -7.98 -1.00 1.21
CA ILE A 164 -9.35 -1.06 0.65
C ILE A 164 -9.34 -1.69 -0.75
N LEU A 165 -8.43 -1.26 -1.62
CA LEU A 165 -8.34 -1.77 -2.99
C LEU A 165 -8.05 -3.28 -3.03
N TYR A 166 -7.17 -3.79 -2.16
CA TYR A 166 -6.92 -5.24 -2.05
C TYR A 166 -8.11 -6.01 -1.48
N GLY A 167 -8.83 -5.45 -0.51
CA GLY A 167 -10.08 -6.01 -0.01
C GLY A 167 -11.15 -6.11 -1.10
N LEU A 168 -11.31 -5.05 -1.89
CA LEU A 168 -12.20 -5.05 -3.05
C LEU A 168 -11.74 -6.06 -4.11
N ALA A 169 -10.45 -6.15 -4.40
CA ALA A 169 -9.90 -7.15 -5.31
C ALA A 169 -10.23 -8.58 -4.84
N ALA A 170 -10.06 -8.88 -3.54
CA ALA A 170 -10.41 -10.17 -2.95
C ALA A 170 -11.92 -10.47 -3.09
N TRP A 171 -12.77 -9.50 -2.74
CA TRP A 171 -14.22 -9.62 -2.78
C TRP A 171 -14.74 -9.88 -4.18
N PHE A 172 -14.32 -9.06 -5.15
CA PHE A 172 -14.73 -9.23 -6.54
C PHE A 172 -14.14 -10.50 -7.16
N TYR A 173 -12.89 -10.86 -6.80
CA TYR A 173 -12.28 -12.09 -7.27
C TYR A 173 -13.08 -13.30 -6.80
N HIS A 174 -13.49 -13.35 -5.53
CA HIS A 174 -14.33 -14.43 -4.98
C HIS A 174 -15.69 -14.54 -5.68
N ASN A 175 -16.33 -13.41 -5.98
CA ASN A 175 -17.66 -13.33 -6.58
C ASN A 175 -17.69 -13.54 -8.11
N ARG A 176 -16.53 -13.63 -8.78
CA ARG A 176 -16.43 -14.13 -10.16
C ARG A 176 -16.52 -15.65 -10.14
N LYS A 177 -17.74 -16.17 -10.11
CA LYS A 177 -18.05 -17.53 -10.59
C LYS A 177 -17.99 -17.53 -12.12
#